data_AF-A0A6N2SHS3-F1
#
_entry.id   AF-A0A6N2SHS3-F1
#
_cell.length_a   1.000
_cell.length_b   1.000
_cell.length_c   1.000
_cell.angle_alpha   90.00
_cell.angle_beta   90.00
_cell.angle_gamma   90.00
#
_symmetry.space_group_name_H-M   'P 1'
#
loop_
_entity.id
_entity.type
_entity.pdbx_description
1 polymer ?
#
loop_
_entity_poly.entity_id
_entity_poly.type
_entity_poly.pdbx_seq_one_letter_code
_entity_poly.pdbx_strand_id
1 'polypeptide(L)'
;MADHHVRRSIGEHILRCFVLIVALFIMSLGIALSAKANLGVSPISCTPYVLSLALPLTMGTVTILMHLSFVAVQAALLKRQFRPAHLLQIPVVFIFGALTDFSMWLMAPLEPSGYLWSVILCLFSCAVIGFGVFLQVKADAVLLAAEGMSLAFVKLFKWEFGAVKTSVDCTLVCIGLACSFMFLPGLTGIREGTVVAAVLVGMIVRFFNRHVFWPDRLLERLARPGAAGEVLPLAQTAAYAPDAPLVISIDREYGSGGHAIGKMIAERLGLQFYDSELVYLTASQSGLTPDYIRKHEQQLSSRFLHELYAQNYAYTAEELPPEDATFLAQSKVIRDITARQACVIVGRCANFILKGRPNLFSVFLHADRATRMQRVTENYGVKPGGAAKAMDLMDSRRRTHCLHYTGQELGNARLYDLCVNTSDYGLERTVELILEAINTRTEQSPAAETAPVREPALPEPEAEDIQGEISLA
;
A
#
# COMPACT_ATOMS: atom_id res chain seq x y z
N MET A 1 -6.66 -14.69 15.66
CA MET A 1 -6.72 -13.23 15.50
C MET A 1 -7.83 -12.72 16.42
N ALA A 2 -7.46 -11.99 17.47
CA ALA A 2 -8.44 -11.38 18.37
C ALA A 2 -9.03 -10.17 17.64
N ASP A 3 -10.35 -10.19 17.40
CA ASP A 3 -11.12 -9.06 16.89
C ASP A 3 -10.91 -7.86 17.83
N HIS A 4 -10.06 -6.92 17.44
CA HIS A 4 -9.95 -5.62 18.09
C HIS A 4 -11.16 -4.77 17.64
N HIS A 5 -12.37 -5.20 18.02
CA HIS A 5 -13.58 -4.41 17.81
C HIS A 5 -13.51 -3.20 18.76
N VAL A 6 -12.96 -2.10 18.26
CA VAL A 6 -13.15 -0.78 18.85
C VAL A 6 -14.66 -0.59 18.99
N ARG A 7 -15.18 -0.53 20.23
CA ARG A 7 -16.58 -0.20 20.48
C ARG A 7 -16.82 1.23 19.97
N ARG A 8 -17.44 1.33 18.80
CA ARG A 8 -17.77 2.62 18.16
C ARG A 8 -19.02 3.22 18.80
N SER A 9 -19.07 4.55 18.86
CA SER A 9 -20.26 5.27 19.32
C SER A 9 -21.40 5.14 18.31
N ILE A 10 -22.65 5.24 18.76
CA ILE A 10 -23.84 5.25 17.88
C ILE A 10 -23.73 6.39 16.85
N GLY A 11 -23.24 7.56 17.26
CA GLY A 11 -23.04 8.70 16.35
C GLY A 11 -22.01 8.41 15.25
N GLU A 12 -20.96 7.64 15.56
CA GLU A 12 -19.96 7.22 14.58
C GLU A 12 -20.55 6.24 13.56
N HIS A 13 -21.39 5.30 14.01
CA HIS A 13 -22.08 4.38 13.11
C HIS A 13 -23.03 5.12 12.16
N ILE A 14 -23.80 6.09 12.65
CA ILE A 14 -24.71 6.88 11.82
C ILE A 14 -23.93 7.65 10.75
N LEU A 15 -22.83 8.30 11.14
CA LEU A 15 -22.00 9.07 10.21
C LEU A 15 -21.39 8.17 9.13
N ARG A 16 -20.85 7.01 9.50
CA ARG A 16 -20.29 6.05 8.54
C ARG A 16 -21.35 5.50 7.58
N CYS A 17 -22.56 5.21 8.07
CA CYS A 17 -23.69 4.85 7.22
C CYS A 17 -24.09 5.97 6.27
N PHE A 18 -24.07 7.23 6.72
CA PHE A 18 -24.32 8.38 5.85
C PHE A 18 -23.26 8.50 4.75
N VAL A 19 -21.98 8.40 5.09
CA VAL A 19 -20.87 8.40 4.10
C VAL A 19 -21.01 7.23 3.13
N LEU A 20 -21.41 6.04 3.61
CA LEU A 20 -21.70 4.89 2.75
C LEU A 20 -22.80 5.22 1.74
N ILE A 21 -23.94 5.78 2.17
CA ILE A 21 -25.04 6.13 1.24
C ILE A 21 -24.58 7.16 0.19
N VAL A 22 -23.82 8.18 0.60
CA VAL A 22 -23.24 9.15 -0.33
C VAL A 22 -22.29 8.47 -1.31
N ALA A 23 -21.44 7.55 -0.83
CA ALA A 23 -20.54 6.78 -1.66
C ALA A 23 -21.28 5.93 -2.70
N LEU A 24 -22.33 5.21 -2.27
CA LEU A 24 -23.19 4.41 -3.15
C LEU A 24 -23.86 5.27 -4.22
N PHE A 25 -24.32 6.47 -3.87
CA PHE A 25 -24.91 7.40 -4.83
C PHE A 25 -23.88 7.84 -5.88
N ILE A 26 -22.69 8.27 -5.46
CA ILE A 26 -21.60 8.65 -6.36
C ILE A 26 -21.20 7.49 -7.27
N MET A 27 -21.05 6.27 -6.72
CA MET A 27 -20.78 5.07 -7.51
C MET A 27 -21.87 4.83 -8.55
N SER A 28 -23.14 4.93 -8.16
CA SER A 28 -24.29 4.70 -9.03
C SER A 28 -24.36 5.73 -10.17
N LEU A 29 -23.99 6.99 -9.91
CA LEU A 29 -23.86 8.03 -10.92
C LEU A 29 -22.74 7.71 -11.92
N GLY A 30 -21.60 7.25 -11.42
CA GLY A 30 -20.49 6.79 -12.25
C GLY A 30 -20.88 5.62 -13.16
N ILE A 31 -21.62 4.64 -12.64
CA ILE A 31 -22.12 3.50 -13.43
C ILE A 31 -23.06 3.98 -14.54
N ALA A 32 -23.97 4.91 -14.22
CA ALA A 32 -24.90 5.48 -15.20
C ALA A 32 -24.17 6.27 -16.31
N LEU A 33 -23.18 7.09 -15.95
CA LEU A 33 -22.31 7.80 -16.91
C LEU A 33 -21.57 6.82 -17.82
N SER A 34 -21.04 5.73 -17.26
CA SER A 34 -20.34 4.70 -18.03
C SER A 34 -21.27 3.99 -19.01
N ALA A 35 -22.51 3.69 -18.60
CA ALA A 35 -23.51 3.09 -19.47
C ALA A 35 -23.87 4.04 -20.63
N LYS A 36 -23.97 5.35 -20.36
CA LYS A 36 -24.25 6.39 -21.37
C LYS A 36 -23.07 6.67 -22.32
N ALA A 37 -21.83 6.39 -21.90
CA ALA A 37 -20.67 6.50 -22.78
C ALA A 37 -20.72 5.53 -23.98
N ASN A 38 -21.47 4.42 -23.87
CA ASN A 38 -21.63 3.40 -24.90
C ASN A 38 -20.30 2.75 -25.38
N LEU A 39 -19.27 2.81 -24.53
CA LEU A 39 -17.98 2.13 -24.72
C LEU A 39 -17.85 0.90 -23.82
N GLY A 40 -18.93 0.51 -23.15
CA GLY A 40 -18.93 -0.54 -22.14
C GLY A 40 -18.90 0.02 -20.71
N VAL A 41 -19.16 -0.85 -19.75
CA VAL A 41 -19.21 -0.55 -18.31
C VAL A 41 -18.17 -1.34 -17.53
N SER A 42 -17.99 -1.04 -16.24
CA SER A 42 -17.06 -1.77 -15.37
C SER A 42 -17.33 -3.29 -15.35
N PRO A 43 -16.31 -4.14 -15.09
CA PRO A 43 -16.47 -5.60 -15.06
C PRO A 43 -17.61 -6.11 -14.17
N ILE A 44 -17.78 -5.51 -12.99
CA ILE A 44 -18.86 -5.90 -12.07
C ILE A 44 -20.25 -5.48 -12.58
N SER A 45 -20.36 -4.35 -13.27
CA SER A 45 -21.62 -3.81 -13.77
C SER A 45 -21.98 -4.30 -15.17
N CYS A 46 -21.09 -5.01 -15.87
CA CYS A 46 -21.37 -5.45 -17.24
C CYS A 46 -22.52 -6.46 -17.32
N THR A 47 -22.56 -7.45 -16.43
CA THR A 47 -23.62 -8.45 -16.42
C THR A 47 -24.99 -7.84 -16.12
N PRO A 48 -25.16 -6.98 -15.08
CA PRO A 48 -26.42 -6.27 -14.88
C PRO A 48 -26.81 -5.41 -16.07
N TYR A 49 -25.85 -4.73 -16.72
CA TYR A 49 -26.14 -3.85 -17.84
C TYR A 49 -26.65 -4.61 -19.06
N VAL A 50 -25.94 -5.66 -19.48
CA VAL A 50 -26.34 -6.51 -20.61
C VAL A 50 -27.71 -7.15 -20.36
N LEU A 51 -27.95 -7.67 -19.16
CA LEU A 51 -29.23 -8.27 -18.81
C LEU A 51 -30.36 -7.23 -18.73
N SER A 52 -30.09 -5.99 -18.33
CA SER A 52 -31.10 -4.92 -18.33
C SER A 52 -31.52 -4.48 -19.73
N LEU A 53 -30.66 -4.72 -20.75
CA LEU A 53 -31.00 -4.50 -22.15
C LEU A 53 -31.76 -5.68 -22.76
N ALA A 54 -31.51 -6.90 -22.25
CA ALA A 54 -32.09 -8.14 -22.75
C ALA A 54 -33.46 -8.47 -22.12
N LEU A 55 -33.66 -8.10 -20.85
CA LEU A 55 -34.85 -8.44 -20.06
C LEU A 55 -35.65 -7.16 -19.73
N PRO A 56 -36.96 -7.26 -19.46
CA PRO A 56 -37.79 -6.13 -19.01
C PRO A 56 -37.53 -5.79 -17.53
N LEU A 57 -36.25 -5.69 -17.15
CA LEU A 57 -35.79 -5.40 -15.80
C LEU A 57 -34.86 -4.19 -15.84
N THR A 58 -34.99 -3.31 -14.86
CA THR A 58 -34.11 -2.14 -14.75
C THR A 58 -32.69 -2.55 -14.35
N MET A 59 -31.71 -1.70 -14.68
CA MET A 59 -30.31 -1.89 -14.31
C MET A 59 -30.13 -2.10 -12.79
N GLY A 60 -30.82 -1.30 -11.98
CA GLY A 60 -30.84 -1.40 -10.52
C GLY A 60 -31.43 -2.71 -10.03
N THR A 61 -32.53 -3.17 -10.64
CA THR A 61 -33.16 -4.46 -10.26
C THR A 61 -32.23 -5.64 -10.53
N VAL A 62 -31.59 -5.69 -11.72
CA VAL A 62 -30.64 -6.78 -12.01
C VAL A 62 -29.41 -6.69 -11.09
N THR A 63 -28.96 -5.47 -10.77
CA THR A 63 -27.87 -5.25 -9.81
C THR A 63 -28.22 -5.82 -8.43
N ILE A 64 -29.45 -5.61 -7.96
CA ILE A 64 -29.95 -6.19 -6.69
C ILE A 64 -29.91 -7.71 -6.75
N LEU A 65 -30.52 -8.31 -7.78
CA LEU A 65 -30.58 -9.76 -7.92
C LEU A 65 -29.19 -10.40 -7.94
N MET A 66 -28.27 -9.79 -8.70
CA MET A 66 -26.88 -10.24 -8.77
C MET A 66 -26.20 -10.18 -7.40
N HIS A 67 -26.30 -9.06 -6.69
CA HIS A 67 -25.65 -8.93 -5.37
C HIS A 67 -26.29 -9.84 -4.32
N LEU A 68 -27.62 -10.07 -4.36
CA LEU A 68 -28.26 -11.08 -3.52
C LEU A 68 -27.71 -12.48 -3.78
N SER A 69 -27.39 -12.81 -5.04
CA SER A 69 -26.73 -14.08 -5.36
C SER A 69 -25.31 -14.14 -4.77
N PHE A 70 -24.57 -13.03 -4.74
CA PHE A 70 -23.26 -12.97 -4.07
C PHE A 70 -23.38 -13.19 -2.56
N VAL A 71 -24.38 -12.58 -1.90
CA VAL A 71 -24.64 -12.83 -0.47
C VAL A 71 -24.98 -14.30 -0.23
N ALA A 72 -25.77 -14.92 -1.11
CA ALA A 72 -26.13 -16.34 -1.00
C ALA A 72 -24.90 -17.26 -1.18
N VAL A 73 -24.05 -16.99 -2.17
CA VAL A 73 -22.77 -17.71 -2.37
C VAL A 73 -21.87 -17.51 -1.15
N GLN A 74 -21.72 -16.28 -0.66
CA GLN A 74 -20.97 -15.97 0.54
C GLN A 74 -21.47 -16.79 1.75
N ALA A 75 -22.79 -16.87 1.97
CA ALA A 75 -23.38 -17.66 3.03
C ALA A 75 -23.14 -19.17 2.86
N ALA A 76 -23.24 -19.69 1.63
CA ALA A 76 -22.99 -21.09 1.32
C ALA A 76 -21.51 -21.50 1.56
N LEU A 77 -20.57 -20.60 1.27
CA LEU A 77 -19.14 -20.80 1.49
C LEU A 77 -18.78 -20.74 2.98
N LEU A 78 -19.25 -19.71 3.71
CA LEU A 78 -18.89 -19.49 5.12
C LEU A 78 -19.62 -20.44 6.07
N LYS A 79 -20.83 -20.92 5.73
CA LYS A 79 -21.66 -21.80 6.56
C LYS A 79 -21.76 -21.27 8.01
N ARG A 80 -21.18 -22.00 8.98
CA ARG A 80 -21.18 -21.63 10.41
C ARG A 80 -20.37 -20.38 10.74
N GLN A 81 -19.51 -19.92 9.84
CA GLN A 81 -18.73 -18.68 10.00
C GLN A 81 -19.48 -17.46 9.46
N PHE A 82 -20.69 -17.63 8.88
CA PHE A 82 -21.49 -16.52 8.38
C PHE A 82 -22.10 -15.76 9.56
N ARG A 83 -21.54 -14.59 9.87
CA ARG A 83 -22.02 -13.72 10.95
C ARG A 83 -23.30 -12.98 10.53
N PRO A 84 -24.23 -12.70 11.47
CA PRO A 84 -25.43 -11.91 11.18
C PRO A 84 -25.14 -10.52 10.58
N ALA A 85 -23.98 -9.94 10.87
CA ALA A 85 -23.54 -8.67 10.29
C ALA A 85 -23.47 -8.71 8.75
N HIS A 86 -23.21 -9.86 8.13
CA HIS A 86 -23.22 -9.97 6.66
C HIS A 86 -24.62 -9.76 6.05
N LEU A 87 -25.70 -9.95 6.83
CA LEU A 87 -27.06 -9.66 6.35
C LEU A 87 -27.32 -8.17 6.14
N LEU A 88 -26.51 -7.27 6.73
CA LEU A 88 -26.57 -5.83 6.45
C LEU A 88 -26.25 -5.50 4.98
N GLN A 89 -25.63 -6.42 4.24
CA GLN A 89 -25.43 -6.26 2.80
C GLN A 89 -26.75 -6.20 2.03
N ILE A 90 -27.78 -6.91 2.49
CA ILE A 90 -29.09 -6.97 1.83
C ILE A 90 -29.72 -5.56 1.73
N PRO A 91 -30.01 -4.83 2.83
CA PRO A 91 -30.61 -3.50 2.73
C PRO A 91 -29.72 -2.52 1.96
N VAL A 92 -28.39 -2.61 2.10
CA VAL A 92 -27.43 -1.78 1.36
C VAL A 92 -27.54 -2.01 -0.15
N VAL A 93 -27.68 -3.26 -0.58
CA VAL A 93 -27.85 -3.61 -2.00
C VAL A 93 -29.16 -3.07 -2.57
N PHE A 94 -30.25 -3.10 -1.81
CA PHE A 94 -31.52 -2.48 -2.24
C PHE A 94 -31.38 -0.96 -2.41
N ILE A 95 -30.72 -0.28 -1.47
CA ILE A 95 -30.42 1.15 -1.58
C ILE A 95 -29.56 1.41 -2.82
N PHE A 96 -28.51 0.62 -3.03
CA PHE A 96 -27.62 0.77 -4.17
C PHE A 96 -28.33 0.56 -5.51
N GLY A 97 -29.21 -0.44 -5.61
CA GLY A 97 -30.03 -0.65 -6.81
C GLY A 97 -30.98 0.50 -7.09
N ALA A 98 -31.68 1.01 -6.07
CA ALA A 98 -32.57 2.16 -6.21
C ALA A 98 -31.82 3.43 -6.66
N LEU A 99 -30.64 3.69 -6.09
CA LEU A 99 -29.77 4.80 -6.50
C LEU A 99 -29.24 4.62 -7.92
N THR A 100 -29.02 3.38 -8.36
CA THR A 100 -28.62 3.05 -9.74
C THR A 100 -29.72 3.39 -10.73
N ASP A 101 -30.96 2.99 -10.46
CA ASP A 101 -32.09 3.36 -11.34
C ASP A 101 -32.35 4.86 -11.34
N PHE A 102 -32.27 5.51 -10.17
CA PHE A 102 -32.36 6.96 -10.06
C PHE A 102 -31.25 7.66 -10.87
N SER A 103 -30.01 7.17 -10.81
CA SER A 103 -28.88 7.72 -11.58
C SER A 103 -29.03 7.49 -13.07
N MET A 104 -29.54 6.33 -13.49
CA MET A 104 -29.85 6.04 -14.90
C MET A 104 -30.94 6.97 -15.44
N TRP A 105 -31.96 7.26 -14.63
CA TRP A 105 -32.99 8.25 -14.96
C TRP A 105 -32.41 9.66 -15.03
N LEU A 106 -31.58 10.06 -14.06
CA LEU A 106 -30.95 11.38 -14.02
C LEU A 106 -30.05 11.62 -15.23
N MET A 107 -29.31 10.60 -15.66
CA MET A 107 -28.42 10.65 -16.83
C MET A 107 -29.16 10.33 -18.14
N ALA A 108 -30.47 10.13 -18.14
CA ALA A 108 -31.23 9.79 -19.34
C ALA A 108 -31.03 10.75 -20.52
N PRO A 109 -30.99 12.09 -20.33
CA PRO A 109 -30.82 13.05 -21.42
C PRO A 109 -29.42 13.09 -22.03
N LEU A 110 -28.44 12.42 -21.42
CA LEU A 110 -27.04 12.51 -21.85
C LEU A 110 -26.80 11.59 -23.06
N GLU A 111 -26.56 12.18 -24.23
CA GLU A 111 -26.17 11.48 -25.46
C GLU A 111 -24.85 12.04 -25.99
N PRO A 112 -23.74 11.29 -25.91
CA PRO A 112 -22.44 11.80 -26.37
C PRO A 112 -22.42 11.96 -27.90
N SER A 113 -22.05 13.16 -28.37
CA SER A 113 -21.94 13.50 -29.79
C SER A 113 -20.63 12.99 -30.39
N GLY A 114 -20.57 11.68 -30.61
CA GLY A 114 -19.46 11.01 -31.29
C GLY A 114 -18.44 10.36 -30.34
N TYR A 115 -17.51 9.63 -30.95
CA TYR A 115 -16.62 8.71 -30.24
C TYR A 115 -15.70 9.39 -29.22
N LEU A 116 -15.17 10.57 -29.53
CA LEU A 116 -14.28 11.29 -28.62
C LEU A 116 -15.00 11.67 -27.31
N TRP A 117 -16.24 12.15 -27.39
CA TRP A 117 -17.04 12.48 -26.21
C TRP A 117 -17.41 11.23 -25.41
N SER A 118 -17.68 10.11 -26.07
CA SER A 118 -17.83 8.81 -25.41
C SER A 118 -16.57 8.40 -24.63
N VAL A 119 -15.38 8.61 -25.19
CA VAL A 119 -14.11 8.31 -24.49
C VAL A 119 -13.93 9.22 -23.28
N ILE A 120 -14.13 10.53 -23.42
CA ILE A 120 -14.04 11.49 -22.32
C ILE A 120 -15.02 11.12 -21.20
N LEU A 121 -16.26 10.80 -21.57
CA LEU A 121 -17.30 10.41 -20.61
C LEU A 121 -16.96 9.11 -19.90
N CYS A 122 -16.40 8.13 -20.60
CA CYS A 122 -15.94 6.86 -20.03
C CYS A 122 -14.77 7.05 -19.04
N LEU A 123 -13.81 7.92 -19.36
CA LEU A 123 -12.71 8.24 -18.46
C LEU A 123 -13.22 8.99 -17.22
N PHE A 124 -14.12 9.95 -17.41
CA PHE A 124 -14.77 10.67 -16.32
C PHE A 124 -15.59 9.73 -15.43
N SER A 125 -16.34 8.80 -16.01
CA SER A 125 -17.09 7.81 -15.23
C SER A 125 -16.17 6.91 -14.40
N CYS A 126 -15.00 6.52 -14.93
CA CYS A 126 -14.01 5.77 -14.14
C CYS A 126 -13.53 6.55 -12.91
N ALA A 127 -13.32 7.86 -13.05
CA ALA A 127 -12.96 8.72 -11.92
C ALA A 127 -14.07 8.83 -10.86
N VAL A 128 -15.32 8.99 -11.31
CA VAL A 128 -16.50 9.05 -10.42
C VAL A 128 -16.70 7.72 -9.69
N ILE A 129 -16.64 6.59 -10.40
CA ILE A 129 -16.74 5.25 -9.79
C ILE A 129 -15.61 5.05 -8.79
N GLY A 130 -14.36 5.37 -9.17
CA GLY A 130 -13.20 5.18 -8.31
C GLY A 130 -13.26 6.02 -7.03
N PHE A 131 -13.74 7.27 -7.11
CA PHE A 131 -13.97 8.11 -5.94
C PHE A 131 -15.09 7.57 -5.04
N GLY A 132 -16.18 7.07 -5.64
CA GLY A 132 -17.27 6.45 -4.90
C GLY A 132 -16.81 5.20 -4.13
N VAL A 133 -16.07 4.30 -4.78
CA VAL A 133 -15.47 3.12 -4.13
C VAL A 133 -14.50 3.54 -3.02
N PHE A 134 -13.65 4.54 -3.25
CA PHE A 134 -12.77 5.10 -2.22
C PHE A 134 -13.55 5.54 -0.96
N LEU A 135 -14.62 6.31 -1.13
CA LEU A 135 -15.46 6.75 -0.01
C LEU A 135 -16.17 5.58 0.69
N GLN A 136 -16.60 4.58 -0.06
CA GLN A 136 -17.22 3.37 0.48
C GLN A 136 -16.24 2.60 1.37
N VAL A 137 -14.99 2.42 0.91
CA VAL A 137 -13.93 1.77 1.70
C VAL A 137 -13.62 2.58 2.96
N LYS A 138 -13.56 3.91 2.85
CA LYS A 138 -13.32 4.81 4.00
C LYS A 138 -14.47 4.82 5.01
N ALA A 139 -15.71 4.62 4.56
CA ALA A 139 -16.86 4.53 5.46
C ALA A 139 -16.71 3.35 6.43
N ASP A 140 -16.15 2.23 5.98
CA ASP A 140 -15.92 1.01 6.78
C ASP A 140 -17.14 0.66 7.66
N ALA A 141 -18.32 0.67 7.01
CA ALA A 141 -19.61 0.42 7.63
C ALA A 141 -20.15 -0.98 7.25
N VAL A 142 -20.32 -1.22 5.95
CA VAL A 142 -20.78 -2.48 5.39
C VAL A 142 -20.01 -2.75 4.10
N LEU A 143 -19.43 -3.94 4.01
CA LEU A 143 -18.72 -4.40 2.82
C LEU A 143 -19.71 -4.75 1.71
N LEU A 144 -19.45 -4.35 0.45
CA LEU A 144 -20.35 -4.71 -0.65
C LEU A 144 -20.38 -6.22 -0.89
N ALA A 145 -21.49 -6.75 -1.41
CA ALA A 145 -21.69 -8.20 -1.52
C ALA A 145 -20.63 -8.89 -2.39
N ALA A 146 -20.15 -8.24 -3.45
CA ALA A 146 -19.09 -8.78 -4.32
C ALA A 146 -17.74 -8.90 -3.59
N GLU A 147 -17.39 -7.90 -2.79
CA GLU A 147 -16.17 -7.91 -1.95
C GLU A 147 -16.30 -8.97 -0.85
N GLY A 148 -17.48 -9.06 -0.20
CA GLY A 148 -17.76 -10.07 0.81
C GLY A 148 -17.68 -11.51 0.30
N MET A 149 -18.20 -11.75 -0.91
CA MET A 149 -18.03 -13.03 -1.60
C MET A 149 -16.55 -13.31 -1.89
N SER A 150 -15.79 -12.32 -2.37
CA SER A 150 -14.36 -12.46 -2.65
C SER A 150 -13.57 -12.82 -1.38
N LEU A 151 -13.86 -12.18 -0.24
CA LEU A 151 -13.26 -12.54 1.05
C LEU A 151 -13.63 -13.96 1.51
N ALA A 152 -14.85 -14.44 1.21
CA ALA A 152 -15.23 -15.82 1.51
C ALA A 152 -14.42 -16.83 0.70
N PHE A 153 -14.15 -16.54 -0.57
CA PHE A 153 -13.25 -17.34 -1.42
C PHE A 153 -11.82 -17.36 -0.87
N VAL A 154 -11.27 -16.20 -0.47
CA VAL A 154 -9.95 -16.11 0.18
C VAL A 154 -9.88 -17.01 1.41
N LYS A 155 -10.89 -16.95 2.30
CA LYS A 155 -10.94 -17.75 3.52
C LYS A 155 -11.03 -19.26 3.24
N LEU A 156 -11.75 -19.67 2.20
CA LEU A 156 -11.96 -21.08 1.88
C LEU A 156 -10.77 -21.70 1.11
N PHE A 157 -10.30 -21.02 0.06
CA PHE A 157 -9.29 -21.56 -0.86
C PHE A 157 -7.86 -21.13 -0.50
N LYS A 158 -7.69 -20.19 0.43
CA LYS A 158 -6.39 -19.61 0.82
C LYS A 158 -5.64 -18.99 -0.37
N TRP A 159 -6.38 -18.52 -1.36
CA TRP A 159 -5.85 -17.72 -2.46
C TRP A 159 -5.73 -16.26 -2.05
N GLU A 160 -4.89 -15.52 -2.76
CA GLU A 160 -4.68 -14.10 -2.50
C GLU A 160 -5.91 -13.28 -2.93
N PHE A 161 -6.28 -12.26 -2.15
CA PHE A 161 -7.45 -11.43 -2.44
C PHE A 161 -7.43 -10.82 -3.84
N GLY A 162 -6.28 -10.31 -4.30
CA GLY A 162 -6.15 -9.72 -5.64
C GLY A 162 -6.43 -10.71 -6.77
N ALA A 163 -5.96 -11.95 -6.64
CA ALA A 163 -6.20 -13.01 -7.62
C ALA A 163 -7.68 -13.45 -7.63
N VAL A 164 -8.28 -13.61 -6.45
CA VAL A 164 -9.71 -13.95 -6.31
C VAL A 164 -10.58 -12.87 -6.94
N LYS A 165 -10.34 -11.60 -6.64
CA LYS A 165 -11.11 -10.47 -7.18
C LYS A 165 -11.04 -10.42 -8.70
N THR A 166 -9.83 -10.55 -9.25
CA THR A 166 -9.61 -10.59 -10.71
C THR A 166 -10.37 -11.76 -11.33
N SER A 167 -10.35 -12.94 -10.72
CA SER A 167 -11.08 -14.12 -11.20
C SER A 167 -12.59 -13.91 -11.19
N VAL A 168 -13.15 -13.30 -10.14
CA VAL A 168 -14.57 -12.97 -10.05
C VAL A 168 -14.97 -11.99 -11.16
N ASP A 169 -14.19 -10.93 -11.36
CA ASP A 169 -14.47 -9.93 -12.41
C ASP A 169 -14.39 -10.52 -13.82
N CYS A 170 -13.37 -11.34 -14.11
CA CYS A 170 -13.27 -12.06 -15.38
C CYS A 170 -14.47 -12.98 -15.61
N THR A 171 -14.94 -13.67 -14.56
CA THR A 171 -16.12 -14.54 -14.65
C THR A 171 -17.37 -13.73 -14.97
N LEU A 172 -17.55 -12.56 -14.34
CA LEU A 172 -18.67 -11.68 -14.63
C LEU A 172 -18.62 -11.17 -16.08
N VAL A 173 -17.45 -10.74 -16.57
CA VAL A 173 -17.30 -10.33 -17.98
C VAL A 173 -17.62 -11.48 -18.93
N CYS A 174 -17.16 -12.70 -18.66
CA CYS A 174 -17.51 -13.87 -19.47
C CYS A 174 -19.02 -14.16 -19.47
N ILE A 175 -19.68 -14.05 -18.31
CA ILE A 175 -21.14 -14.22 -18.21
C ILE A 175 -21.85 -13.12 -19.02
N GLY A 176 -21.44 -11.86 -18.87
CA GLY A 176 -22.00 -10.74 -19.63
C GLY A 176 -21.81 -10.91 -21.15
N LEU A 177 -20.65 -11.39 -21.60
CA LEU A 177 -20.40 -11.70 -23.02
C LEU A 177 -21.35 -12.80 -23.51
N ALA A 178 -21.50 -13.88 -22.75
CA ALA A 178 -22.42 -14.96 -23.08
C ALA A 178 -23.87 -14.45 -23.16
N CYS A 179 -24.32 -13.66 -22.18
CA CYS A 179 -25.66 -13.04 -22.21
C CYS A 179 -25.84 -12.13 -23.42
N SER A 180 -24.81 -11.34 -23.79
CA SER A 180 -24.88 -10.44 -24.94
C SER A 180 -25.07 -11.23 -26.25
N PHE A 181 -24.33 -12.31 -26.45
CA PHE A 181 -24.47 -13.13 -27.66
C PHE A 181 -25.75 -13.97 -27.69
N MET A 182 -26.29 -14.35 -26.53
CA MET A 182 -27.50 -15.17 -26.44
C MET A 182 -28.79 -14.36 -26.60
N PHE A 183 -28.84 -13.16 -26.04
CA PHE A 183 -30.10 -12.39 -25.92
C PHE A 183 -30.15 -11.12 -26.77
N LEU A 184 -29.01 -10.63 -27.27
CA LEU A 184 -28.93 -9.40 -28.06
C LEU A 184 -28.37 -9.68 -29.47
N PRO A 185 -28.70 -8.87 -30.48
CA PRO A 185 -28.30 -9.09 -31.88
C PRO A 185 -26.79 -8.93 -32.14
N GLY A 186 -25.97 -8.70 -31.13
CA GLY A 186 -24.52 -8.55 -31.23
C GLY A 186 -23.87 -8.23 -29.88
N LEU A 187 -22.57 -7.93 -29.91
CA LEU A 187 -21.81 -7.53 -28.73
C LEU A 187 -22.23 -6.13 -28.28
N THR A 188 -23.10 -6.09 -27.27
CA THR A 188 -23.69 -4.86 -26.72
C THR A 188 -23.31 -4.76 -25.25
N GLY A 189 -22.91 -3.57 -24.81
CA GLY A 189 -22.60 -3.28 -23.40
C GLY A 189 -21.25 -3.74 -22.87
N ILE A 190 -20.50 -4.57 -23.60
CA ILE A 190 -19.10 -4.91 -23.29
C ILE A 190 -18.22 -4.53 -24.47
N ARG A 191 -17.26 -3.64 -24.22
CA ARG A 191 -16.44 -2.97 -25.23
C ARG A 191 -15.12 -2.52 -24.62
N GLU A 192 -14.31 -1.77 -25.36
CA GLU A 192 -13.00 -1.27 -24.92
C GLU A 192 -13.03 -0.52 -23.58
N GLY A 193 -14.11 0.20 -23.28
CA GLY A 193 -14.34 0.89 -22.01
C GLY A 193 -14.46 -0.04 -20.81
N THR A 194 -14.90 -1.30 -20.99
CA THR A 194 -14.89 -2.31 -19.91
C THR A 194 -13.47 -2.69 -19.52
N VAL A 195 -12.57 -2.84 -20.50
CA VAL A 195 -11.15 -3.10 -20.26
C VAL A 195 -10.48 -1.89 -19.62
N VAL A 196 -10.79 -0.69 -20.12
CA VAL A 196 -10.30 0.57 -19.54
C VAL A 196 -10.76 0.72 -18.08
N ALA A 197 -12.03 0.46 -17.79
CA ALA A 197 -12.57 0.52 -16.43
C ALA A 197 -11.96 -0.54 -15.50
N ALA A 198 -11.69 -1.75 -15.99
CA ALA A 198 -11.02 -2.80 -15.22
C ALA A 198 -9.63 -2.38 -14.72
N VAL A 199 -8.92 -1.55 -15.49
CA VAL A 199 -7.59 -1.04 -15.14
C VAL A 199 -7.66 0.28 -14.38
N LEU A 200 -8.44 1.26 -14.86
CA LEU A 200 -8.37 2.62 -14.31
C LEU A 200 -9.08 2.77 -12.97
N VAL A 201 -10.21 2.09 -12.75
CA VAL A 201 -11.00 2.31 -11.53
C VAL A 201 -10.18 1.96 -10.29
N GLY A 202 -9.48 0.82 -10.30
CA GLY A 202 -8.62 0.41 -9.19
C GLY A 202 -7.44 1.36 -8.95
N MET A 203 -6.75 1.77 -10.02
CA MET A 203 -5.66 2.75 -9.94
C MET A 203 -6.12 4.07 -9.32
N ILE A 204 -7.32 4.53 -9.68
CA ILE A 204 -7.91 5.76 -9.14
C ILE A 204 -8.26 5.59 -7.65
N VAL A 205 -8.86 4.46 -7.26
CA VAL A 205 -9.16 4.19 -5.84
C VAL A 205 -7.86 4.21 -5.02
N ARG A 206 -6.81 3.56 -5.51
CA ARG A 206 -5.50 3.54 -4.85
C ARG A 206 -4.87 4.93 -4.78
N PHE A 207 -4.97 5.71 -5.86
CA PHE A 207 -4.50 7.10 -5.88
C PHE A 207 -5.17 7.93 -4.79
N PHE A 208 -6.50 7.85 -4.66
CA PHE A 208 -7.24 8.54 -3.60
C PHE A 208 -6.86 8.03 -2.21
N ASN A 209 -6.75 6.72 -2.01
CA ASN A 209 -6.30 6.15 -0.74
C ASN A 209 -4.92 6.64 -0.31
N ARG A 210 -4.01 6.92 -1.26
CA ARG A 210 -2.64 7.39 -0.98
C ARG A 210 -2.54 8.90 -0.74
N HIS A 211 -3.39 9.70 -1.37
CA HIS A 211 -3.25 11.17 -1.37
C HIS A 211 -4.34 11.89 -0.58
N VAL A 212 -5.50 11.27 -0.37
CA VAL A 212 -6.68 11.90 0.23
C VAL A 212 -6.97 11.30 1.60
N PHE A 213 -6.51 11.99 2.66
CA PHE A 213 -6.68 11.60 4.06
C PHE A 213 -7.78 12.39 4.79
N TRP A 214 -8.42 13.37 4.13
CA TRP A 214 -9.44 14.19 4.79
C TRP A 214 -10.65 13.40 5.30
N PRO A 215 -11.16 12.36 4.59
CA PRO A 215 -12.32 11.61 5.07
C PRO A 215 -12.06 10.94 6.41
N ASP A 216 -10.87 10.39 6.61
CA ASP A 216 -10.45 9.83 7.91
C ASP A 216 -10.49 10.91 8.99
N ARG A 217 -9.86 12.06 8.72
CA ARG A 217 -9.82 13.19 9.66
C ARG A 217 -11.20 13.77 9.96
N LEU A 218 -12.09 13.80 8.96
CA LEU A 218 -13.46 14.31 9.11
C LEU A 218 -14.31 13.33 9.93
N LEU A 219 -14.22 12.03 9.63
CA LEU A 219 -14.87 10.97 10.40
C LEU A 219 -14.37 10.97 11.85
N GLU A 220 -13.06 11.10 12.08
CA GLU A 220 -12.45 11.19 13.41
C GLU A 220 -12.89 12.45 14.17
N ARG A 221 -12.86 13.64 13.53
CA ARG A 221 -13.29 14.91 14.14
C ARG A 221 -14.76 14.91 14.51
N LEU A 222 -15.62 14.37 13.64
CA LEU A 222 -17.07 14.32 13.88
C LEU A 222 -17.45 13.20 14.87
N ALA A 223 -16.73 12.09 14.89
CA ALA A 223 -16.92 11.01 15.87
C ALA A 223 -16.40 11.39 17.26
N ARG A 224 -15.39 12.25 17.35
CA ARG A 224 -14.80 12.76 18.61
C ARG A 224 -14.69 14.29 18.59
N PRO A 225 -15.79 15.03 18.80
CA PRO A 225 -15.78 16.49 18.76
C PRO A 225 -14.90 17.21 19.80
N GLY A 226 -14.18 16.49 20.67
CA GLY A 226 -13.20 17.02 21.63
C GLY A 226 -11.73 16.61 21.38
N ALA A 227 -11.44 15.77 20.37
CA ALA A 227 -10.08 15.26 20.14
C ALA A 227 -9.17 16.25 19.36
N ALA A 228 -9.66 17.46 19.05
CA ALA A 228 -8.89 18.47 18.32
C ALA A 228 -7.67 19.01 19.10
N GLY A 229 -7.54 18.69 20.40
CA GLY A 229 -6.39 19.03 21.24
C GLY A 229 -5.37 17.90 21.46
N GLU A 230 -5.72 16.65 21.16
CA GLU A 230 -4.77 15.52 21.22
C GLU A 230 -4.39 15.13 19.80
N VAL A 231 -3.42 15.86 19.25
CA VAL A 231 -2.60 15.31 18.19
C VAL A 231 -1.95 14.06 18.79
N LEU A 232 -2.48 12.87 18.49
CA LEU A 232 -1.73 11.63 18.63
C LEU A 232 -0.42 11.85 17.87
N PRO A 233 0.73 12.02 18.56
CA PRO A 233 1.95 12.30 17.86
C PRO A 233 2.21 11.06 17.01
N LEU A 234 2.33 11.24 15.70
CA LEU A 234 3.04 10.34 14.79
C LEU A 234 4.54 10.20 15.15
N ALA A 235 4.91 10.52 16.40
CA ALA A 235 6.24 10.64 16.98
C ALA A 235 6.30 10.09 18.43
N GLN A 236 5.41 9.15 18.79
CA GLN A 236 5.64 8.27 19.94
C GLN A 236 5.51 6.81 19.51
N THR A 237 6.31 6.40 18.52
CA THR A 237 6.90 5.05 18.58
C THR A 237 7.49 4.92 19.97
N ALA A 238 6.94 4.00 20.77
CA ALA A 238 7.32 3.66 22.14
C ALA A 238 8.65 4.31 22.55
N ALA A 239 8.57 5.28 23.46
CA ALA A 239 9.70 5.95 24.07
C ALA A 239 10.85 4.97 24.25
N TYR A 240 11.84 5.03 23.35
CA TYR A 240 13.01 4.20 23.48
C TYR A 240 13.68 4.66 24.77
N ALA A 241 13.91 3.71 25.68
CA ALA A 241 14.64 4.00 26.90
C ALA A 241 15.98 4.68 26.54
N PRO A 242 16.44 5.68 27.32
CA PRO A 242 17.74 6.30 27.08
C PRO A 242 18.89 5.27 27.05
N ASP A 243 18.71 4.12 27.70
CA ASP A 243 19.65 2.99 27.73
C ASP A 243 19.42 1.97 26.59
N ALA A 244 18.83 2.39 25.47
CA ALA A 244 18.52 1.49 24.36
C ALA A 244 19.79 0.80 23.82
N PRO A 245 19.77 -0.52 23.58
CA PRO A 245 20.95 -1.23 23.10
C PRO A 245 21.38 -0.75 21.71
N LEU A 246 22.70 -0.77 21.45
CA LEU A 246 23.31 -0.35 20.19
C LEU A 246 22.76 -1.17 19.01
N VAL A 247 22.30 -0.47 17.98
CA VAL A 247 21.87 -1.09 16.73
C VAL A 247 22.67 -0.51 15.57
N ILE A 248 23.29 -1.38 14.78
CA ILE A 248 24.03 -0.99 13.58
C ILE A 248 23.23 -1.44 12.37
N SER A 249 22.71 -0.49 11.59
CA SER A 249 21.99 -0.77 10.34
C SER A 249 22.90 -0.54 9.14
N ILE A 250 22.93 -1.51 8.22
CA ILE A 250 23.80 -1.46 7.03
C ILE A 250 22.97 -1.63 5.77
N ASP A 251 22.86 -0.55 5.00
CA ASP A 251 22.42 -0.59 3.61
C ASP A 251 23.62 -0.64 2.66
N ARG A 252 23.39 -1.14 1.45
CA ARG A 252 24.49 -1.49 0.55
C ARG A 252 24.05 -1.71 -0.88
N GLU A 253 24.97 -1.45 -1.80
CA GLU A 253 24.90 -1.92 -3.18
C GLU A 253 25.21 -3.42 -3.29
N TYR A 254 24.80 -4.06 -4.38
CA TYR A 254 25.06 -5.48 -4.60
C TYR A 254 26.52 -5.72 -4.97
N GLY A 255 27.25 -6.52 -4.19
CA GLY A 255 28.69 -6.76 -4.41
C GLY A 255 29.64 -5.77 -3.72
N SER A 256 29.13 -4.81 -2.94
CA SER A 256 29.99 -3.93 -2.12
C SER A 256 30.57 -4.62 -0.86
N GLY A 257 30.25 -5.90 -0.61
CA GLY A 257 30.76 -6.62 0.56
C GLY A 257 30.02 -6.31 1.87
N GLY A 258 28.91 -5.58 1.83
CA GLY A 258 28.21 -5.15 3.05
C GLY A 258 27.72 -6.28 3.97
N HIS A 259 27.43 -7.47 3.45
CA HIS A 259 27.10 -8.62 4.29
C HIS A 259 28.33 -9.11 5.08
N ALA A 260 29.48 -9.25 4.42
CA ALA A 260 30.72 -9.67 5.08
C ALA A 260 31.18 -8.64 6.12
N ILE A 261 31.11 -7.34 5.79
CA ILE A 261 31.41 -6.25 6.72
C ILE A 261 30.49 -6.30 7.95
N GLY A 262 29.18 -6.45 7.75
CA GLY A 262 28.24 -6.56 8.87
C GLY A 262 28.50 -7.76 9.77
N LYS A 263 28.86 -8.90 9.19
CA LYS A 263 29.22 -10.10 9.96
C LYS A 263 30.50 -9.88 10.78
N MET A 264 31.53 -9.30 10.18
CA MET A 264 32.78 -8.97 10.88
C MET A 264 32.57 -7.96 12.02
N ILE A 265 31.73 -6.94 11.82
CA ILE A 265 31.36 -5.99 12.89
C ILE A 265 30.68 -6.73 14.03
N ALA A 266 29.72 -7.60 13.72
CA ALA A 266 28.99 -8.36 14.73
C ALA A 266 29.93 -9.27 15.54
N GLU A 267 30.86 -9.97 14.86
CA GLU A 267 31.86 -10.82 15.51
C GLU A 267 32.82 -10.01 16.41
N ARG A 268 33.32 -8.86 15.93
CA ARG A 268 34.25 -8.01 16.71
C ARG A 268 33.60 -7.39 17.95
N LEU A 269 32.31 -7.06 17.87
CA LEU A 269 31.56 -6.46 18.98
C LEU A 269 30.83 -7.48 19.86
N GLY A 270 30.85 -8.77 19.51
CA GLY A 270 30.08 -9.79 20.20
C GLY A 270 28.56 -9.61 20.09
N LEU A 271 28.09 -9.02 18.98
CA LEU A 271 26.68 -8.72 18.73
C LEU A 271 26.02 -9.79 17.85
N GLN A 272 24.70 -9.88 17.94
CA GLN A 272 23.93 -10.72 17.02
C GLN A 272 23.88 -10.10 15.63
N PHE A 273 24.01 -10.94 14.60
CA PHE A 273 23.94 -10.55 13.20
C PHE A 273 22.62 -11.00 12.57
N TYR A 274 21.85 -10.04 12.06
CA TYR A 274 20.60 -10.29 11.35
C TYR A 274 20.74 -9.83 9.91
N ASP A 275 20.71 -10.78 8.98
CA ASP A 275 20.55 -10.48 7.57
C ASP A 275 19.08 -10.54 7.14
N SER A 276 18.86 -10.30 5.85
CA SER A 276 17.53 -10.32 5.26
C SER A 276 16.83 -11.68 5.34
N GLU A 277 17.57 -12.80 5.49
CA GLU A 277 17.03 -14.16 5.60
C GLU A 277 16.73 -14.52 7.07
N LEU A 278 17.56 -14.07 8.02
CA LEU A 278 17.33 -14.31 9.44
C LEU A 278 16.14 -13.52 9.97
N VAL A 279 15.99 -12.24 9.59
CA VAL A 279 14.78 -11.44 9.90
C VAL A 279 13.53 -12.13 9.34
N TYR A 280 13.66 -12.74 8.17
CA TYR A 280 12.58 -13.46 7.50
C TYR A 280 12.19 -14.76 8.23
N LEU A 281 13.16 -15.55 8.67
CA LEU A 281 12.92 -16.77 9.45
C LEU A 281 12.27 -16.44 10.80
N THR A 282 12.70 -15.37 11.46
CA THR A 282 12.08 -14.89 12.70
C THR A 282 10.65 -14.39 12.47
N ALA A 283 10.38 -13.73 11.34
CA ALA A 283 9.03 -13.34 10.96
C ALA A 283 8.14 -14.54 10.59
N SER A 284 8.68 -15.58 9.96
CA SER A 284 7.91 -16.77 9.56
C SER A 284 7.40 -17.59 10.75
N GLN A 285 8.13 -17.59 11.87
CA GLN A 285 7.68 -18.18 13.13
C GLN A 285 6.41 -17.50 13.70
N SER A 286 6.04 -16.31 13.21
CA SER A 286 4.80 -15.62 13.58
C SER A 286 3.55 -16.05 12.79
N GLY A 287 3.66 -17.03 11.88
CA GLY A 287 2.52 -17.67 11.21
C GLY A 287 2.36 -17.39 9.72
N LEU A 288 3.37 -16.84 9.05
CA LEU A 288 3.40 -16.63 7.60
C LEU A 288 4.35 -17.65 6.94
N THR A 289 3.92 -18.29 5.85
CA THR A 289 4.64 -19.45 5.29
C THR A 289 5.90 -19.02 4.49
N PRO A 290 7.09 -19.63 4.77
CA PRO A 290 8.36 -19.29 4.12
C PRO A 290 8.40 -19.38 2.59
N ASP A 291 7.57 -20.24 1.99
CA ASP A 291 7.57 -20.45 0.54
C ASP A 291 6.72 -19.42 -0.21
N TYR A 292 5.76 -18.81 0.47
CA TYR A 292 4.83 -17.86 -0.15
C TYR A 292 5.54 -16.52 -0.42
N ILE A 293 6.34 -15.99 0.51
CA ILE A 293 6.98 -14.67 0.34
C ILE A 293 8.24 -14.77 -0.55
N ARG A 294 9.01 -15.87 -0.50
CA ARG A 294 10.22 -16.03 -1.34
C ARG A 294 9.88 -16.07 -2.84
N LYS A 295 8.70 -16.61 -3.18
CA LYS A 295 8.19 -16.66 -4.55
C LYS A 295 7.61 -15.31 -5.01
N HIS A 296 7.00 -14.54 -4.10
CA HIS A 296 6.39 -13.24 -4.41
C HIS A 296 7.36 -12.05 -4.38
N GLU A 297 8.40 -12.04 -3.52
CA GLU A 297 9.47 -11.02 -3.55
C GLU A 297 10.26 -10.98 -4.88
N GLN A 298 10.20 -12.08 -5.65
CA GLN A 298 11.05 -12.25 -6.84
C GLN A 298 10.32 -12.21 -8.19
N GLN A 299 8.98 -12.11 -8.23
CA GLN A 299 8.23 -12.42 -9.45
C GLN A 299 7.57 -11.27 -10.22
N LEU A 300 7.49 -10.05 -9.69
CA LEU A 300 6.88 -8.96 -10.47
C LEU A 300 7.96 -8.15 -11.19
N SER A 301 8.33 -8.62 -12.38
CA SER A 301 9.37 -8.06 -13.25
C SER A 301 9.02 -6.69 -13.85
N SER A 302 7.75 -6.25 -13.78
CA SER A 302 7.32 -4.93 -14.24
C SER A 302 6.49 -4.19 -13.20
N ARG A 303 6.79 -2.90 -13.01
CA ARG A 303 6.06 -1.99 -12.11
C ARG A 303 4.56 -1.93 -12.43
N PHE A 304 4.21 -2.08 -13.71
CA PHE A 304 2.82 -2.02 -14.17
C PHE A 304 1.99 -3.23 -13.72
N LEU A 305 2.52 -4.45 -13.84
CA LEU A 305 1.80 -5.65 -13.38
C LEU A 305 1.60 -5.64 -11.86
N HIS A 306 2.59 -5.14 -11.12
CA HIS A 306 2.45 -4.91 -9.68
C HIS A 306 1.33 -3.92 -9.37
N GLU A 307 1.28 -2.80 -10.09
CA GLU A 307 0.23 -1.80 -9.93
C GLU A 307 -1.16 -2.37 -10.20
N LEU A 308 -1.32 -3.15 -11.28
CA LEU A 308 -2.57 -3.82 -11.64
C LEU A 308 -3.01 -4.88 -10.63
N TYR A 309 -2.07 -5.52 -9.96
CA TYR A 309 -2.36 -6.51 -8.94
C TYR A 309 -2.72 -5.84 -7.60
N ALA A 310 -1.91 -4.87 -7.16
CA ALA A 310 -2.06 -4.16 -5.89
C ALA A 310 -3.33 -3.30 -5.84
N GLN A 311 -3.80 -2.76 -6.96
CA GLN A 311 -5.06 -2.00 -6.99
C GLN A 311 -6.29 -2.81 -6.58
N ASN A 312 -6.28 -4.14 -6.71
CA ASN A 312 -7.41 -4.97 -6.29
C ASN A 312 -7.62 -4.90 -4.76
N TYR A 313 -6.54 -4.67 -4.00
CA TYR A 313 -6.61 -4.52 -2.55
C TYR A 313 -7.21 -3.16 -2.13
N ALA A 314 -7.26 -2.17 -3.03
CA ALA A 314 -7.81 -0.85 -2.71
C ALA A 314 -9.34 -0.86 -2.48
N TYR A 315 -10.02 -1.96 -2.85
CA TYR A 315 -11.46 -2.18 -2.67
C TYR A 315 -11.83 -2.72 -1.27
N THR A 316 -10.84 -3.03 -0.42
CA THR A 316 -11.09 -3.57 0.91
C THR A 316 -10.16 -2.95 1.93
N ALA A 317 -10.67 -2.67 3.12
CA ALA A 317 -9.85 -2.25 4.26
C ALA A 317 -9.32 -3.46 5.06
N GLU A 318 -9.85 -4.67 4.82
CA GLU A 318 -9.52 -5.87 5.62
C GLU A 318 -8.24 -6.59 5.17
N GLU A 319 -7.89 -6.49 3.89
CA GLU A 319 -6.75 -7.20 3.29
C GLU A 319 -5.72 -6.20 2.77
N LEU A 320 -4.46 -6.41 3.13
CA LEU A 320 -3.32 -5.66 2.61
C LEU A 320 -2.66 -6.46 1.49
N PRO A 321 -2.02 -5.79 0.50
CA PRO A 321 -1.14 -6.47 -0.42
C PRO A 321 -0.11 -7.34 0.34
N PRO A 322 0.20 -8.57 -0.13
CA PRO A 322 1.09 -9.49 0.57
C PRO A 322 2.47 -8.89 0.89
N GLU A 323 2.98 -8.04 -0.01
CA GLU A 323 4.26 -7.35 0.17
C GLU A 323 4.21 -6.35 1.33
N ASP A 324 3.14 -5.54 1.43
CA ASP A 324 2.94 -4.56 2.51
C ASP A 324 2.79 -5.27 3.87
N ALA A 325 2.00 -6.35 3.90
CA ALA A 325 1.84 -7.17 5.09
C ALA A 325 3.20 -7.78 5.54
N THR A 326 4.01 -8.24 4.59
CA THR A 326 5.36 -8.75 4.84
C THR A 326 6.27 -7.67 5.40
N PHE A 327 6.30 -6.48 4.80
CA PHE A 327 7.13 -5.38 5.24
C PHE A 327 6.73 -4.90 6.65
N LEU A 328 5.44 -4.82 6.96
CA LEU A 328 4.94 -4.48 8.29
C LEU A 328 5.31 -5.53 9.33
N ALA A 329 5.18 -6.83 9.00
CA ALA A 329 5.59 -7.93 9.87
C ALA A 329 7.10 -7.89 10.15
N GLN A 330 7.92 -7.72 9.11
CA GLN A 330 9.38 -7.54 9.26
C GLN A 330 9.72 -6.32 10.10
N SER A 331 9.05 -5.18 9.87
CA SER A 331 9.24 -3.95 10.64
C SER A 331 8.89 -4.11 12.12
N LYS A 332 7.87 -4.92 12.44
CA LYS A 332 7.54 -5.27 13.81
C LYS A 332 8.63 -6.14 14.44
N VAL A 333 9.06 -7.19 13.75
CA VAL A 333 10.14 -8.09 14.22
C VAL A 333 11.44 -7.32 14.46
N ILE A 334 11.84 -6.44 13.54
CA ILE A 334 13.03 -5.58 13.69
C ILE A 334 12.90 -4.71 14.95
N ARG A 335 11.75 -4.08 15.18
CA ARG A 335 11.50 -3.27 16.38
C ARG A 335 11.53 -4.11 17.66
N ASP A 336 10.96 -5.31 17.65
CA ASP A 336 10.92 -6.20 18.81
C ASP A 336 12.33 -6.75 19.18
N ILE A 337 13.13 -7.13 18.18
CA ILE A 337 14.51 -7.58 18.36
C ILE A 337 15.35 -6.43 18.92
N THR A 338 15.30 -5.27 18.28
CA THR A 338 16.12 -4.11 18.66
C THR A 338 15.71 -3.51 20.00
N ALA A 339 14.46 -3.68 20.43
CA ALA A 339 14.05 -3.28 21.77
C ALA A 339 14.75 -4.08 22.89
N ARG A 340 15.16 -5.32 22.62
CA ARG A 340 15.66 -6.26 23.65
C ARG A 340 17.16 -6.44 23.64
N GLN A 341 17.82 -6.30 22.49
CA GLN A 341 19.22 -6.66 22.34
C GLN A 341 19.95 -5.79 21.31
N ALA A 342 21.27 -5.67 21.51
CA ALA A 342 22.17 -5.01 20.59
C ALA A 342 22.47 -5.93 19.40
N CYS A 343 22.44 -5.38 18.18
CA CYS A 343 22.59 -6.19 16.98
C CYS A 343 23.02 -5.39 15.75
N VAL A 344 23.53 -6.13 14.75
CA VAL A 344 23.83 -5.62 13.42
C VAL A 344 22.76 -6.13 12.45
N ILE A 345 22.12 -5.23 11.72
CA ILE A 345 21.05 -5.53 10.76
C ILE A 345 21.48 -5.10 9.35
N VAL A 346 21.42 -6.01 8.38
CA VAL A 346 21.78 -5.71 6.98
C VAL A 346 20.53 -5.63 6.09
N GLY A 347 20.21 -4.41 5.64
CA GLY A 347 19.15 -4.11 4.69
C GLY A 347 17.77 -3.88 5.29
N ARG A 348 16.72 -4.21 4.49
CA ARG A 348 15.30 -4.14 4.86
C ARG A 348 14.82 -2.76 5.33
N CYS A 349 15.49 -1.69 4.89
CA CYS A 349 15.19 -0.31 5.31
C CYS A 349 15.26 -0.16 6.84
N ALA A 350 16.13 -0.90 7.52
CA ALA A 350 16.25 -0.88 8.98
C ALA A 350 16.59 0.52 9.51
N ASN A 351 17.39 1.29 8.77
CA ASN A 351 17.68 2.70 9.05
C ASN A 351 16.40 3.56 9.12
N PHE A 352 15.44 3.31 8.23
CA PHE A 352 14.16 4.02 8.21
C PHE A 352 13.20 3.50 9.28
N ILE A 353 13.09 2.17 9.42
CA ILE A 353 12.19 1.53 10.41
C ILE A 353 12.54 1.95 11.84
N LEU A 354 13.82 2.14 12.12
CA LEU A 354 14.35 2.51 13.43
C LEU A 354 14.63 4.02 13.55
N LYS A 355 14.19 4.84 12.61
CA LYS A 355 14.46 6.28 12.61
C LYS A 355 13.98 6.93 13.91
N GLY A 356 14.85 7.72 14.54
CA GLY A 356 14.58 8.36 15.83
C GLY A 356 14.86 7.48 17.06
N ARG A 357 15.30 6.23 16.86
CA ARG A 357 15.79 5.38 17.95
C ARG A 357 17.16 5.89 18.47
N PRO A 358 17.34 6.08 19.79
CA PRO A 358 18.65 6.35 20.38
C PRO A 358 19.59 5.15 20.19
N ASN A 359 20.89 5.42 20.05
CA ASN A 359 21.91 4.40 19.79
C ASN A 359 21.68 3.58 18.50
N LEU A 360 21.05 4.19 17.49
CA LEU A 360 21.07 3.69 16.11
C LEU A 360 22.26 4.31 15.36
N PHE A 361 23.09 3.45 14.76
CA PHE A 361 24.13 3.86 13.82
C PHE A 361 23.82 3.26 12.45
N SER A 362 23.73 4.12 11.43
CA SER A 362 23.29 3.75 10.08
C SER A 362 24.41 3.97 9.07
N VAL A 363 24.70 2.94 8.27
CA VAL A 363 25.81 2.92 7.32
C VAL A 363 25.30 2.56 5.93
N PHE A 364 25.82 3.25 4.92
CA PHE A 364 25.65 2.87 3.53
C PHE A 364 26.97 2.47 2.87
N LEU A 365 27.01 1.29 2.25
CA LEU A 365 28.23 0.72 1.64
C LEU A 365 28.10 0.62 0.12
N HIS A 366 28.95 1.35 -0.58
CA HIS A 366 29.07 1.32 -2.04
C HIS A 366 30.47 0.88 -2.48
N ALA A 367 30.63 0.61 -3.77
CA ALA A 367 31.92 0.30 -4.39
C ALA A 367 31.90 0.64 -5.88
N ASP A 368 33.07 0.85 -6.46
CA ASP A 368 33.20 0.95 -7.91
C ASP A 368 32.73 -0.34 -8.61
N ARG A 369 32.30 -0.17 -9.86
CA ARG A 369 31.68 -1.24 -10.62
C ARG A 369 32.64 -2.43 -10.85
N ALA A 370 33.93 -2.18 -11.04
CA ALA A 370 34.90 -3.22 -11.33
C ALA A 370 35.14 -4.11 -10.10
N THR A 371 35.37 -3.51 -8.92
CA THR A 371 35.51 -4.28 -7.66
C THR A 371 34.24 -5.04 -7.32
N ARG A 372 33.06 -4.45 -7.54
CA ARG A 372 31.78 -5.14 -7.33
C ARG A 372 31.63 -6.35 -8.27
N MET A 373 31.96 -6.20 -9.56
CA MET A 373 31.90 -7.30 -10.53
C MET A 373 32.84 -8.45 -10.16
N GLN A 374 34.06 -8.11 -9.73
CA GLN A 374 35.04 -9.11 -9.28
C GLN A 374 34.48 -9.90 -8.09
N ARG A 375 34.02 -9.22 -7.04
CA ARG A 375 33.43 -9.86 -5.85
C ARG A 375 32.20 -10.71 -6.20
N VAL A 376 31.33 -10.23 -7.08
CA VAL A 376 30.13 -10.96 -7.54
C VAL A 376 30.52 -12.25 -8.29
N THR A 377 31.58 -12.21 -9.08
CA THR A 377 32.05 -13.38 -9.84
C THR A 377 32.75 -14.38 -8.93
N GLU A 378 33.66 -13.91 -8.07
CA GLU A 378 34.49 -14.74 -7.19
C GLU A 378 33.70 -15.32 -6.01
N ASN A 379 32.92 -14.49 -5.31
CA ASN A 379 32.30 -14.88 -4.03
C ASN A 379 30.86 -15.38 -4.17
N TYR A 380 30.16 -15.00 -5.24
CA TYR A 380 28.74 -15.36 -5.44
C TYR A 380 28.52 -16.33 -6.61
N GLY A 381 29.58 -16.78 -7.29
CA GLY A 381 29.52 -17.80 -8.33
C GLY A 381 28.76 -17.38 -9.60
N VAL A 382 28.56 -16.08 -9.82
CA VAL A 382 27.85 -15.57 -10.99
C VAL A 382 28.78 -15.66 -12.20
N LYS A 383 28.28 -16.20 -13.33
CA LYS A 383 29.06 -16.27 -14.57
C LYS A 383 29.54 -14.87 -15.00
N PRO A 384 30.80 -14.70 -15.46
CA PRO A 384 31.37 -13.39 -15.79
C PRO A 384 30.52 -12.53 -16.73
N GLY A 385 29.92 -13.14 -17.76
CA GLY A 385 29.05 -12.44 -18.71
C GLY A 385 27.69 -11.99 -18.16
N GLY A 386 27.29 -12.48 -16.98
CA GLY A 386 26.02 -12.15 -16.31
C GLY A 386 26.15 -11.21 -15.11
N ALA A 387 27.36 -10.97 -14.61
CA ALA A 387 27.60 -10.23 -13.37
C ALA A 387 27.02 -8.80 -13.40
N ALA A 388 27.26 -8.05 -14.48
CA ALA A 388 26.73 -6.70 -14.65
C ALA A 388 25.19 -6.66 -14.60
N LYS A 389 24.53 -7.55 -15.35
CA LYS A 389 23.06 -7.63 -15.38
C LYS A 389 22.48 -8.04 -14.01
N ALA A 390 23.15 -8.93 -13.30
CA ALA A 390 22.76 -9.33 -11.95
C ALA A 390 22.89 -8.16 -10.95
N MET A 391 23.99 -7.39 -11.03
CA MET A 391 24.19 -6.19 -10.22
C MET A 391 23.10 -5.14 -10.47
N ASP A 392 22.85 -4.79 -11.72
CA ASP A 392 21.86 -3.78 -12.10
C ASP A 392 20.45 -4.20 -11.66
N LEU A 393 20.10 -5.48 -11.82
CA LEU A 393 18.82 -6.03 -11.37
C LEU A 393 18.67 -5.95 -9.85
N MET A 394 19.68 -6.38 -9.09
CA MET A 394 19.61 -6.40 -7.63
C MET A 394 19.59 -5.00 -7.01
N ASP A 395 20.38 -4.07 -7.54
CA ASP A 395 20.36 -2.68 -7.10
C ASP A 395 19.03 -2.00 -7.43
N SER A 396 18.50 -2.22 -8.63
CA SER A 396 17.19 -1.68 -9.03
C SER A 396 16.06 -2.19 -8.12
N ARG A 397 16.11 -3.48 -7.74
CA ARG A 397 15.18 -4.07 -6.76
C ARG A 397 15.29 -3.39 -5.40
N ARG A 398 16.51 -3.22 -4.87
CA ARG A 398 16.73 -2.55 -3.57
C ARG A 398 16.29 -1.09 -3.59
N ARG A 399 16.59 -0.35 -4.66
CA ARG A 399 16.17 1.04 -4.84
C ARG A 399 14.66 1.15 -4.90
N THR A 400 14.00 0.28 -5.68
CA THR A 400 12.53 0.28 -5.80
C THR A 400 11.87 -0.09 -4.47
N HIS A 401 12.38 -1.08 -3.75
CA HIS A 401 11.90 -1.45 -2.42
C HIS A 401 12.04 -0.28 -1.42
N CYS A 402 13.21 0.37 -1.35
CA CYS A 402 13.41 1.53 -0.48
C CYS A 402 12.42 2.65 -0.86
N LEU A 403 12.39 3.06 -2.12
CA LEU A 403 11.51 4.13 -2.59
C LEU A 403 10.03 3.84 -2.32
N HIS A 404 9.60 2.58 -2.46
CA HIS A 404 8.21 2.18 -2.23
C HIS A 404 7.78 2.39 -0.78
N TYR A 405 8.59 1.92 0.18
CA TYR A 405 8.22 1.92 1.60
C TYR A 405 8.64 3.17 2.36
N THR A 406 9.73 3.83 1.96
CA THR A 406 10.28 4.99 2.69
C THR A 406 10.04 6.30 1.96
N GLY A 407 9.75 6.25 0.65
CA GLY A 407 9.73 7.43 -0.21
C GLY A 407 11.13 8.05 -0.44
N GLN A 408 12.20 7.37 -0.01
CA GLN A 408 13.56 7.87 -0.05
C GLN A 408 14.42 7.15 -1.09
N GLU A 409 15.46 7.83 -1.55
CA GLU A 409 16.44 7.27 -2.47
C GLU A 409 17.51 6.48 -1.70
N LEU A 410 17.68 5.20 -2.06
CA LEU A 410 18.73 4.34 -1.52
C LEU A 410 20.11 4.92 -1.86
N GLY A 411 20.96 5.09 -0.84
CA GLY A 411 22.30 5.65 -1.02
C GLY A 411 22.39 7.17 -0.93
N ASN A 412 21.28 7.87 -0.66
CA ASN A 412 21.34 9.29 -0.34
C ASN A 412 22.07 9.48 1.00
N ALA A 413 23.25 10.10 0.95
CA ALA A 413 24.14 10.25 2.11
C ALA A 413 23.48 10.97 3.31
N ARG A 414 22.44 11.79 3.09
CA ARG A 414 21.71 12.51 4.15
C ARG A 414 20.88 11.59 5.05
N LEU A 415 20.70 10.33 4.66
CA LEU A 415 19.87 9.34 5.36
C LEU A 415 20.69 8.38 6.23
N TYR A 416 22.02 8.51 6.19
CA TYR A 416 22.95 7.62 6.87
C TYR A 416 23.93 8.43 7.71
N ASP A 417 24.42 7.84 8.79
CA ASP A 417 25.46 8.45 9.62
C ASP A 417 26.84 8.35 8.96
N LEU A 418 27.06 7.29 8.17
CA LEU A 418 28.31 7.08 7.44
C LEU A 418 28.07 6.41 6.08
N CYS A 419 28.69 6.93 5.03
CA CYS A 419 28.73 6.31 3.72
C CYS A 419 30.18 5.97 3.37
N VAL A 420 30.46 4.71 3.00
CA VAL A 420 31.84 4.25 2.76
C VAL A 420 31.98 3.59 1.39
N ASN A 421 33.03 4.01 0.66
CA ASN A 421 33.49 3.35 -0.55
C ASN A 421 34.39 2.16 -0.20
N THR A 422 33.86 0.95 -0.29
CA THR A 422 34.59 -0.28 0.06
C THR A 422 35.67 -0.70 -0.95
N SER A 423 35.77 0.00 -2.08
CA SER A 423 36.83 -0.24 -3.06
C SER A 423 38.17 0.33 -2.63
N ASP A 424 38.16 1.51 -2.01
CA ASP A 424 39.38 2.21 -1.63
C ASP A 424 40.00 1.64 -0.35
N TYR A 425 39.16 1.15 0.56
CA TYR A 425 39.58 0.69 1.89
C TYR A 425 39.64 -0.83 2.03
N GLY A 426 38.97 -1.60 1.16
CA GLY A 426 38.78 -3.03 1.39
C GLY A 426 37.85 -3.32 2.58
N LEU A 427 37.64 -4.60 2.91
CA LEU A 427 36.61 -4.98 3.89
C LEU A 427 37.05 -4.72 5.33
N GLU A 428 38.27 -5.09 5.70
CA GLU A 428 38.81 -5.01 7.06
C GLU A 428 38.96 -3.56 7.53
N ARG A 429 39.53 -2.69 6.69
CA ARG A 429 39.68 -1.27 7.02
C ARG A 429 38.33 -0.56 7.07
N THR A 430 37.37 -0.96 6.23
CA THR A 430 36.00 -0.44 6.32
C THR A 430 35.36 -0.76 7.67
N VAL A 431 35.56 -1.98 8.19
CA VAL A 431 35.09 -2.35 9.53
C VAL A 431 35.69 -1.44 10.59
N GLU A 432 37.00 -1.19 10.54
CA GLU A 432 37.67 -0.30 11.49
C GLU A 432 37.13 1.12 11.45
N LEU A 433 36.94 1.69 10.26
CA LEU A 433 36.37 3.04 10.09
C LEU A 433 34.96 3.16 10.69
N ILE A 434 34.13 2.13 10.50
CA ILE A 434 32.77 2.11 11.07
C ILE A 434 32.84 2.05 12.59
N LEU A 435 33.69 1.19 13.16
CA LEU A 435 33.85 1.06 14.61
C LEU A 435 34.40 2.34 15.24
N GLU A 436 35.37 3.00 14.59
CA GLU A 436 35.91 4.29 15.01
C GLU A 436 34.81 5.35 15.04
N ALA A 437 34.02 5.47 13.97
CA ALA A 437 32.93 6.42 13.91
C ALA A 437 31.83 6.18 14.97
N ILE A 438 31.54 4.91 15.31
CA ILE A 438 30.61 4.55 16.39
C ILE A 438 31.16 5.01 17.75
N ASN A 439 32.44 4.76 18.02
CA ASN A 439 33.08 5.14 19.28
C ASN A 439 33.10 6.66 19.47
N THR A 440 33.53 7.41 18.45
CA THR A 440 33.57 8.88 18.50
C THR A 440 32.18 9.48 18.78
N ARG A 441 31.13 8.91 18.19
CA ARG A 441 29.75 9.36 18.44
C ARG A 441 29.30 9.08 19.87
N THR A 442 29.73 7.96 20.45
CA THR A 442 29.40 7.58 21.82
C THR A 442 30.11 8.49 22.83
N GLU A 443 31.37 8.84 22.57
CA GLU A 443 32.19 9.74 23.41
C GLU A 443 31.71 11.20 23.39
N GLN A 444 31.08 11.65 22.31
CA GLN A 444 30.46 12.98 22.22
C GLN A 444 29.03 13.02 22.77
N SER A 445 28.47 11.87 23.16
CA SER A 445 27.11 11.72 23.68
C SER A 445 26.98 11.39 25.19
N PRO A 446 27.89 11.77 26.13
CA PRO A 446 27.59 11.71 27.56
C PRO A 446 27.05 13.07 28.04
N ALA A 447 25.87 13.03 28.66
CA ALA A 447 25.28 14.10 29.48
C ALA A 447 25.43 15.53 28.93
N ALA A 448 24.49 15.96 28.08
CA ALA A 448 24.20 17.38 27.99
C ALA A 448 23.75 17.84 29.40
N GLU A 449 24.70 18.35 30.18
CA GLU A 449 24.44 19.17 31.36
C GLU A 449 23.35 20.16 30.98
N THR A 450 22.24 20.09 31.70
CA THR A 450 21.15 21.05 31.63
C THR A 450 21.64 22.40 32.09
N ALA A 451 22.35 23.12 31.22
CA ALA A 451 22.45 24.56 31.33
C ALA A 451 21.04 25.12 31.09
N PRO A 452 20.46 25.89 32.03
CA PRO A 452 19.14 26.46 31.82
C PRO A 452 19.22 27.37 30.61
N VAL A 453 18.46 27.05 29.56
CA VAL A 453 18.25 27.91 28.42
C VAL A 453 17.66 29.21 28.97
N ARG A 454 18.46 30.27 28.98
CA ARG A 454 18.00 31.63 29.25
C ARG A 454 16.93 31.92 28.19
N GLU A 455 15.71 32.24 28.64
CA GLU A 455 14.63 32.61 27.73
C GLU A 455 15.13 33.70 26.76
N PRO A 456 15.05 33.49 25.44
CA PRO A 456 15.35 34.55 24.50
C PRO A 456 14.22 35.56 24.58
N ALA A 457 14.52 36.74 25.16
CA ALA A 457 13.67 37.91 25.02
C ALA A 457 13.52 38.20 23.52
N LEU A 458 12.28 38.19 23.04
CA LEU A 458 11.92 38.58 21.68
C LEU A 458 12.45 40.00 21.42
N PRO A 459 13.27 40.23 20.38
CA PRO A 459 13.56 41.59 19.94
C PRO A 459 12.30 42.18 19.28
N GLU A 460 11.94 43.40 19.64
CA GLU A 460 10.93 44.18 18.91
C GLU A 460 11.36 44.41 17.45
N PRO A 461 10.42 44.52 16.51
CA PRO A 461 10.75 44.61 15.10
C PRO A 461 11.26 46.02 14.75
N GLU A 462 12.56 46.15 14.53
CA GLU A 462 13.11 47.29 13.81
C GLU A 462 12.85 47.11 12.31
N ALA A 463 12.10 48.05 11.75
CA ALA A 463 11.87 48.16 10.32
C ALA A 463 13.09 48.83 9.69
N GLU A 464 13.97 48.06 9.05
CA GLU A 464 14.95 48.61 8.11
C GLU A 464 15.06 47.80 6.82
N ASP A 465 15.13 48.61 5.76
CA ASP A 465 15.03 48.37 4.33
C ASP A 465 16.21 47.53 3.81
N ILE A 466 15.93 46.42 3.11
CA ILE A 466 16.96 45.70 2.35
C ILE A 466 16.58 45.74 0.87
N GLN A 467 17.11 46.74 0.19
CA GLN A 467 17.25 46.76 -1.26
C GLN A 467 18.29 45.72 -1.69
N GLY A 468 17.93 44.87 -2.66
CA GLY A 468 18.86 43.92 -3.27
C GLY A 468 18.23 43.23 -4.46
N GLU A 469 18.54 43.75 -5.65
CA GLU A 469 18.10 43.31 -6.98
C GLU A 469 18.29 41.80 -7.23
N ILE A 470 17.28 41.17 -7.83
CA ILE A 470 17.44 39.90 -8.57
C ILE A 470 17.11 40.17 -10.03
N SER A 471 18.16 40.28 -10.84
CA SER A 471 18.11 40.31 -12.30
C SER A 471 17.77 38.92 -12.83
N LEU A 472 16.68 38.81 -13.60
CA LEU A 472 16.33 37.64 -14.40
C LEU A 472 17.04 37.72 -15.76
N ALA A 473 17.90 36.74 -16.05
CA ALA A 473 18.30 36.34 -17.39
C ALA A 473 18.41 34.81 -17.42
#